data_AF-A0A218Q341-F1
#
_entry.id   AF-A0A218Q341-F1
#
_cell.length_a   1.000
_cell.length_b   1.000
_cell.length_c   1.000
_cell.angle_alpha   90.00
_cell.angle_beta   90.00
_cell.angle_gamma   90.00
#
_symmetry.space_group_name_H-M   'P 1'
#
loop_
_entity.id
_entity.type
_entity.pdbx_description
1 polymer ?
#
loop_
_entity_poly.entity_id
_entity_poly.type
_entity_poly.pdbx_seq_one_letter_code
_entity_poly.pdbx_strand_id
1 'polypeptide(L)'
;MLVDDMTRKFDHTKIWQAWRANRLFQTMKLPLIMRSRSAVRSLKSFFPILACISFITALLLNSFNPVMAQLPRQEIRGVWITNNDFDTLKDRTKVQEAMTQLRGLNFNTIYPVVWNSGYVMYPSAVAQRAGIQPFVFKGSDGHDILADLINQAHRRGLLAIPWFEFGFMAPPTSELALEHPEWLTQKRDSSQTSISAAGEVVWLNPFHPEVQQFITSLVVETVTQYDVDGIQFDDHMSLPHEFGYDPYTIALYTEETKNRPPSNPQDEIWMRWRADKITAFMVQLNQAVKARKPNAIFSVSPNYYDFAYKFQLQDWLAWMRQNIVDELIVQIYRPDLQSFVSNISRREIQEAQQMIPTGIGVMTGLRNRPVSIQQIKAQVRAAQARGLGITFFYYETLWNSAPEPPSQRIAGFKSLFPTPAFRSAIQSGI
;
A
#
# COMPACT_ATOMS: atom_id res chain seq x y z
N MET A 1 -19.53 60.68 -17.15
CA MET A 1 -18.28 61.27 -16.60
C MET A 1 -17.32 60.12 -16.42
N LEU A 2 -16.48 59.85 -17.42
CA LEU A 2 -15.22 60.54 -17.74
C LEU A 2 -14.07 60.00 -16.86
N VAL A 3 -12.96 59.45 -17.39
CA VAL A 3 -12.69 58.92 -18.76
C VAL A 3 -11.34 58.16 -18.74
N ASP A 4 -11.25 57.07 -19.51
CA ASP A 4 -10.05 56.41 -20.12
C ASP A 4 -8.79 56.12 -19.23
N ASP A 5 -7.77 55.33 -19.61
CA ASP A 5 -7.47 54.44 -20.75
C ASP A 5 -6.59 53.28 -20.17
N MET A 6 -6.36 52.09 -20.75
CA MET A 6 -6.55 51.55 -22.11
C MET A 6 -7.15 50.14 -22.10
N THR A 7 -7.87 49.81 -23.17
CA THR A 7 -7.90 48.43 -23.71
C THR A 7 -7.67 48.48 -25.23
N ARG A 8 -6.67 47.73 -25.74
CA ARG A 8 -6.69 47.08 -27.07
C ARG A 8 -5.34 46.46 -27.46
N LYS A 9 -5.37 45.13 -27.60
CA LYS A 9 -4.93 44.31 -28.76
C LYS A 9 -4.42 42.98 -28.23
N PHE A 10 -5.09 41.89 -28.60
CA PHE A 10 -4.48 40.83 -29.41
C PHE A 10 -5.60 40.05 -30.09
N ASP A 11 -5.52 39.97 -31.42
CA ASP A 11 -6.52 39.32 -32.27
C ASP A 11 -6.15 37.85 -32.48
N HIS A 12 -7.15 36.98 -32.60
CA HIS A 12 -6.94 35.56 -32.84
C HIS A 12 -6.66 35.30 -34.32
N THR A 13 -5.46 34.81 -34.67
CA THR A 13 -5.26 33.79 -35.73
C THR A 13 -3.77 33.44 -35.90
N LYS A 14 -3.51 32.24 -36.46
CA LYS A 14 -2.20 31.72 -36.94
C LYS A 14 -1.24 31.13 -35.90
N ILE A 15 -1.57 29.94 -35.38
CA ILE A 15 -0.57 28.89 -35.13
C ILE A 15 -1.06 27.58 -35.76
N TRP A 16 -0.88 27.47 -37.07
CA TRP A 16 -0.87 26.23 -37.86
C TRP A 16 0.11 26.43 -39.03
N GLN A 17 0.68 25.33 -39.52
CA GLN A 17 1.66 25.25 -40.63
C GLN A 17 3.13 25.60 -40.28
N ALA A 18 3.89 24.57 -39.88
CA ALA A 18 5.35 24.57 -39.87
C ALA A 18 5.91 23.43 -40.74
N TRP A 19 5.45 23.30 -41.99
CA TRP A 19 6.02 22.39 -43.00
C TRP A 19 5.82 22.92 -44.43
N ARG A 20 6.77 23.73 -44.93
CA ARG A 20 7.32 23.59 -46.31
C ARG A 20 8.38 24.65 -46.65
N ALA A 21 9.38 24.17 -47.39
CA ALA A 21 10.23 24.89 -48.34
C ALA A 21 11.04 26.10 -47.84
N ASN A 22 12.35 25.89 -47.71
CA ASN A 22 13.30 26.92 -48.09
C ASN A 22 14.17 26.41 -49.26
N ARG A 23 14.03 27.04 -50.44
CA ARG A 23 14.81 26.74 -51.65
C ARG A 23 15.95 27.74 -51.75
N LEU A 24 17.18 27.30 -51.50
CA LEU A 24 18.39 28.03 -51.91
C LEU A 24 19.45 27.04 -52.39
N PHE A 25 19.49 26.80 -53.70
CA PHE A 25 20.66 26.28 -54.38
C PHE A 25 20.89 27.08 -55.65
N GLN A 26 21.98 27.84 -55.67
CA GLN A 26 22.41 28.59 -56.84
C GLN A 26 23.02 27.65 -57.89
N THR A 27 22.93 28.07 -59.15
CA THR A 27 23.40 27.31 -60.31
C THR A 27 24.92 27.37 -60.44
N MET A 28 25.62 26.24 -60.31
CA MET A 28 26.92 26.03 -60.94
C MET A 28 26.75 25.16 -62.19
N LYS A 29 27.12 25.70 -63.36
CA LYS A 29 27.29 24.92 -64.58
C LYS A 29 28.73 24.38 -64.61
N LEU A 30 28.89 23.07 -64.76
CA LEU A 30 30.15 22.47 -65.26
C LEU A 30 29.88 21.71 -66.57
N PRO A 31 30.88 21.60 -67.46
CA PRO A 31 30.67 21.15 -68.83
C PRO A 31 30.55 19.63 -68.97
N LEU A 32 29.91 19.24 -70.07
CA LEU A 32 29.68 17.87 -70.51
C LEU A 32 31.00 17.18 -70.92
N ILE A 33 31.39 16.09 -70.26
CA ILE A 33 32.44 15.17 -70.73
C ILE A 33 31.89 13.73 -70.81
N MET A 34 32.44 12.96 -71.74
CA MET A 34 31.83 11.78 -72.37
C MET A 34 31.71 10.51 -71.52
N ARG A 35 30.67 9.73 -71.88
CA ARG A 35 30.62 8.26 -72.02
C ARG A 35 31.25 7.38 -70.91
N SER A 36 30.37 6.69 -70.18
CA SER A 36 30.47 5.23 -70.07
C SER A 36 29.08 4.58 -69.93
N ARG A 37 28.73 3.65 -70.81
CA ARG A 37 27.50 2.84 -70.72
C ARG A 37 27.68 1.56 -69.86
N SER A 38 28.86 1.28 -69.31
CA SER A 38 29.12 0.06 -68.53
C SER A 38 28.79 0.19 -67.04
N ALA A 39 29.04 1.35 -66.42
CA ALA A 39 28.91 1.54 -64.97
C ALA A 39 27.47 1.33 -64.44
N VAL A 40 26.46 1.68 -65.24
CA VAL A 40 25.03 1.63 -64.85
C VAL A 40 24.49 0.19 -64.71
N ARG A 41 25.18 -0.82 -65.29
CA ARG A 41 24.81 -2.24 -65.09
C ARG A 41 25.31 -2.80 -63.76
N SER A 42 26.43 -2.32 -63.22
CA SER A 42 27.02 -2.87 -61.99
C SER A 42 26.23 -2.49 -60.73
N LEU A 43 25.80 -1.23 -60.58
CA LEU A 43 25.05 -0.80 -59.38
C LEU A 43 23.68 -1.48 -59.24
N LYS A 44 23.05 -1.92 -60.33
CA LYS A 44 21.74 -2.58 -60.28
C LYS A 44 21.79 -3.97 -59.63
N SER A 45 22.94 -4.65 -59.65
CA SER A 45 23.11 -5.96 -59.01
C SER A 45 23.34 -5.87 -57.50
N PHE A 46 23.86 -4.75 -56.99
CA PHE A 46 24.11 -4.56 -55.56
C PHE A 46 22.90 -3.98 -54.80
N PHE A 47 22.01 -3.28 -55.49
CA PHE A 47 20.79 -2.71 -54.89
C PHE A 47 19.89 -3.74 -54.17
N PRO A 48 19.57 -4.93 -54.73
CA PRO A 48 18.79 -5.93 -54.00
C PRO A 48 19.56 -6.52 -52.81
N ILE A 49 20.88 -6.64 -52.89
CA ILE A 49 21.71 -7.14 -51.78
C ILE A 49 21.70 -6.15 -50.62
N LEU A 50 21.86 -4.85 -50.88
CA LEU A 50 21.76 -3.80 -49.86
C LEU A 50 20.35 -3.71 -49.26
N ALA A 51 19.30 -3.89 -50.08
CA ALA A 51 17.93 -3.95 -49.60
C ALA A 51 17.67 -5.18 -48.70
N CYS A 52 18.17 -6.36 -49.09
CA CYS A 52 18.09 -7.57 -48.26
C CYS A 52 18.87 -7.43 -46.96
N ILE A 53 20.08 -6.88 -46.98
CA ILE A 53 20.86 -6.58 -45.76
C ILE A 53 20.07 -5.63 -44.87
N SER A 54 19.58 -4.50 -45.41
CA SER A 54 18.78 -3.54 -44.63
C SER A 54 17.51 -4.17 -44.03
N PHE A 55 16.81 -5.03 -44.79
CA PHE A 55 15.61 -5.72 -44.32
C PHE A 55 15.92 -6.77 -43.23
N ILE A 56 17.01 -7.52 -43.38
CA ILE A 56 17.49 -8.47 -42.36
C ILE A 56 17.96 -7.72 -41.12
N THR A 57 18.68 -6.59 -41.25
CA THR A 57 19.09 -5.76 -40.11
C THR A 57 17.87 -5.17 -39.39
N ALA A 58 16.85 -4.71 -40.12
CA ALA A 58 15.60 -4.23 -39.52
C ALA A 58 14.82 -5.34 -38.79
N LEU A 59 14.76 -6.55 -39.36
CA LEU A 59 14.16 -7.72 -38.71
C LEU A 59 14.92 -8.16 -37.45
N LEU A 60 16.26 -8.16 -37.49
CA LEU A 60 17.10 -8.48 -36.34
C LEU A 60 16.96 -7.42 -35.24
N LEU A 61 16.92 -6.13 -35.59
CA LEU A 61 16.70 -5.05 -34.62
C LEU A 61 15.31 -5.10 -33.99
N ASN A 62 14.26 -5.42 -34.75
CA ASN A 62 12.91 -5.66 -34.20
C ASN A 62 12.77 -6.99 -33.44
N SER A 63 13.74 -7.90 -33.53
CA SER A 63 13.74 -9.15 -32.75
C SER A 63 14.28 -8.93 -31.33
N PHE A 64 15.01 -7.83 -31.08
CA PHE A 64 15.30 -7.37 -29.74
C PHE A 64 14.07 -6.64 -29.19
N ASN A 65 13.10 -7.40 -28.69
CA ASN A 65 12.25 -6.87 -27.63
C ASN A 65 13.19 -6.38 -26.52
N PRO A 66 13.16 -5.09 -26.13
CA PRO A 66 13.89 -4.67 -24.95
C PRO A 66 13.30 -5.47 -23.79
N VAL A 67 14.09 -6.39 -23.24
CA VAL A 67 13.83 -6.93 -21.92
C VAL A 67 13.99 -5.75 -20.99
N MET A 68 12.89 -5.05 -20.75
CA MET A 68 12.72 -4.23 -19.56
C MET A 68 13.09 -5.14 -18.41
N ALA A 69 14.27 -4.92 -17.84
CA ALA A 69 14.73 -5.64 -16.68
C ALA A 69 13.77 -5.25 -15.55
N GLN A 70 12.71 -6.03 -15.39
CA GLN A 70 11.72 -5.82 -14.36
C GLN A 70 12.48 -5.91 -13.05
N LEU A 71 12.61 -4.76 -12.36
CA LEU A 71 13.35 -4.65 -11.11
C LEU A 71 12.97 -5.85 -10.24
N PRO A 72 13.93 -6.70 -9.82
CA PRO A 72 13.60 -7.93 -9.15
C PRO A 72 12.75 -7.60 -7.92
N ARG A 73 11.51 -8.12 -7.92
CA ARG A 73 10.52 -7.85 -6.87
C ARG A 73 11.18 -8.05 -5.52
N GLN A 74 11.27 -6.97 -4.74
CA GLN A 74 11.89 -7.04 -3.42
C GLN A 74 11.02 -7.93 -2.52
N GLU A 75 11.55 -9.08 -2.12
CA GLU A 75 10.85 -10.06 -1.30
C GLU A 75 10.48 -9.44 0.05
N ILE A 76 9.19 -9.37 0.36
CA ILE A 76 8.72 -8.88 1.66
C ILE A 76 9.05 -9.93 2.72
N ARG A 77 9.78 -9.54 3.77
CA ARG A 77 10.08 -10.35 4.95
C ARG A 77 9.83 -9.52 6.20
N GLY A 78 8.55 -9.45 6.55
CA GLY A 78 8.01 -8.53 7.53
C GLY A 78 7.66 -9.16 8.87
N VAL A 79 7.47 -8.32 9.89
CA VAL A 79 6.82 -8.67 11.14
C VAL A 79 5.97 -7.50 11.63
N TRP A 80 4.75 -7.78 12.10
CA TRP A 80 3.95 -6.80 12.84
C TRP A 80 4.45 -6.67 14.27
N ILE A 81 4.57 -5.44 14.75
CA ILE A 81 4.92 -5.12 16.12
C ILE A 81 3.72 -4.40 16.72
N THR A 82 3.14 -4.99 17.75
CA THR A 82 1.85 -4.64 18.36
C THR A 82 2.04 -3.92 19.70
N ASN A 83 0.93 -3.47 20.29
CA ASN A 83 0.88 -2.99 21.67
C ASN A 83 1.24 -4.08 22.70
N ASN A 84 1.06 -5.37 22.38
CA ASN A 84 1.48 -6.48 23.25
C ASN A 84 3.01 -6.57 23.42
N ASP A 85 3.78 -5.95 22.52
CA ASP A 85 5.24 -5.93 22.54
C ASP A 85 5.80 -4.77 23.39
N PHE A 86 4.96 -4.03 24.11
CA PHE A 86 5.35 -2.84 24.89
C PHE A 86 6.49 -3.09 25.90
N ASP A 87 6.59 -4.28 26.48
CA ASP A 87 7.69 -4.65 27.39
C ASP A 87 9.07 -4.75 26.71
N THR A 88 9.09 -4.93 25.40
CA THR A 88 10.27 -4.76 24.53
C THR A 88 10.42 -3.29 24.16
N LEU A 89 9.35 -2.66 23.67
CA LEU A 89 9.36 -1.31 23.11
C LEU A 89 9.77 -0.21 24.10
N LYS A 90 9.47 -0.38 25.40
CA LYS A 90 9.82 0.61 26.44
C LYS A 90 11.30 0.60 26.85
N ASP A 91 12.12 -0.28 26.30
CA ASP A 91 13.53 -0.47 26.65
C ASP A 91 14.39 -0.48 25.38
N ARG A 92 15.19 0.58 25.19
CA ARG A 92 16.05 0.77 24.02
C ARG A 92 17.00 -0.40 23.79
N THR A 93 17.44 -1.08 24.84
CA THR A 93 18.34 -2.24 24.74
C THR A 93 17.61 -3.42 24.12
N LYS A 94 16.39 -3.69 24.57
CA LYS A 94 15.55 -4.75 23.99
C LYS A 94 15.12 -4.43 22.57
N VAL A 95 14.80 -3.17 22.25
CA VAL A 95 14.54 -2.74 20.86
C VAL A 95 15.79 -2.95 19.99
N GLN A 96 16.96 -2.59 20.50
CA GLN A 96 18.24 -2.82 19.82
C GLN A 96 18.49 -4.31 19.53
N GLU A 97 18.26 -5.18 20.52
CA GLU A 97 18.38 -6.64 20.41
C GLU A 97 17.36 -7.22 19.42
N ALA A 98 16.08 -6.83 19.55
CA ALA A 98 14.97 -7.22 18.68
C ALA A 98 15.29 -6.97 17.20
N MET A 99 15.67 -5.74 16.87
CA MET A 99 16.01 -5.37 15.49
C MET A 99 17.27 -6.10 15.01
N THR A 100 18.25 -6.33 15.89
CA THR A 100 19.47 -7.10 15.57
C THR A 100 19.13 -8.56 15.23
N GLN A 101 18.25 -9.17 16.01
CA GLN A 101 17.79 -10.55 15.82
C GLN A 101 16.97 -10.70 14.54
N LEU A 102 16.00 -9.82 14.29
CA LEU A 102 15.23 -9.81 13.04
C LEU A 102 16.17 -9.68 11.83
N ARG A 103 17.13 -8.75 11.87
CA ARG A 103 18.10 -8.60 10.77
C ARG A 103 19.00 -9.83 10.61
N GLY A 104 19.47 -10.42 11.70
CA GLY A 104 20.26 -11.67 11.70
C GLY A 104 19.48 -12.91 11.24
N LEU A 105 18.14 -12.84 11.23
CA LEU A 105 17.22 -13.82 10.65
C LEU A 105 16.77 -13.45 9.23
N ASN A 106 17.45 -12.48 8.59
CA ASN A 106 17.21 -12.02 7.21
C ASN A 106 15.81 -11.44 6.96
N PHE A 107 15.16 -10.89 7.98
CA PHE A 107 14.02 -9.97 7.82
C PHE A 107 14.49 -8.65 7.21
N ASN A 108 13.54 -7.89 6.65
CA ASN A 108 13.81 -6.59 6.01
C ASN A 108 12.75 -5.50 6.28
N THR A 109 11.63 -5.82 6.94
CA THR A 109 10.57 -4.83 7.23
C THR A 109 9.97 -5.07 8.63
N ILE A 110 9.60 -3.99 9.31
CA ILE A 110 8.74 -4.01 10.50
C ILE A 110 7.51 -3.12 10.26
N TYR A 111 6.37 -3.55 10.82
CA TYR A 111 5.11 -2.81 10.78
C TYR A 111 4.68 -2.47 12.21
N PRO A 112 5.19 -1.38 12.81
CA PRO A 112 4.84 -0.99 14.16
C PRO A 112 3.46 -0.35 14.22
N VAL A 113 2.59 -0.86 15.10
CA VAL A 113 1.28 -0.27 15.35
C VAL A 113 1.44 1.16 15.87
N VAL A 114 0.70 2.09 15.27
CA VAL A 114 0.65 3.49 15.71
C VAL A 114 -0.76 4.01 15.94
N TRP A 115 -1.79 3.29 15.48
CA TRP A 115 -3.20 3.59 15.72
C TRP A 115 -3.97 2.30 16.07
N ASN A 116 -4.40 2.18 17.32
CA ASN A 116 -5.11 1.02 17.86
C ASN A 116 -6.03 1.47 19.01
N SER A 117 -7.22 0.87 19.13
CA SER A 117 -8.20 1.13 20.19
C SER A 117 -8.69 2.57 20.32
N GLY A 118 -8.61 3.37 19.24
CA GLY A 118 -8.95 4.80 19.26
C GLY A 118 -7.82 5.71 19.80
N TYR A 119 -6.62 5.15 20.03
CA TYR A 119 -5.45 5.89 20.53
C TYR A 119 -4.29 5.83 19.55
N VAL A 120 -3.47 6.88 19.56
CA VAL A 120 -2.15 6.87 18.91
C VAL A 120 -1.03 6.52 19.88
N MET A 121 -0.06 5.74 19.40
CA MET A 121 1.06 5.20 20.19
C MET A 121 2.24 6.18 20.34
N TYR A 122 2.10 7.42 19.87
CA TYR A 122 3.15 8.44 19.78
C TYR A 122 2.60 9.82 20.22
N PRO A 123 3.45 10.83 20.53
CA PRO A 123 2.99 12.18 20.84
C PRO A 123 2.32 12.85 19.63
N SER A 124 0.98 13.00 19.65
CA SER A 124 0.23 13.61 18.56
C SER A 124 -0.46 14.91 18.97
N ALA A 125 -0.27 15.97 18.18
CA ALA A 125 -1.00 17.21 18.36
C ALA A 125 -2.42 17.13 17.75
N VAL A 126 -2.61 16.24 16.77
CA VAL A 126 -3.93 15.94 16.19
C VAL A 126 -4.83 15.25 17.22
N ALA A 127 -4.35 14.17 17.85
CA ALA A 127 -5.08 13.42 18.87
C ALA A 127 -5.38 14.27 20.12
N GLN A 128 -4.43 15.12 20.54
CA GLN A 128 -4.66 16.08 21.63
C GLN A 128 -5.80 17.07 21.31
N ARG A 129 -5.83 17.64 20.09
CA ARG A 129 -6.91 18.55 19.68
C ARG A 129 -8.27 17.85 19.56
N ALA A 130 -8.29 16.56 19.24
CA ALA A 130 -9.49 15.74 19.25
C ALA A 130 -9.88 15.24 20.66
N GLY A 131 -9.14 15.55 21.72
CA GLY A 131 -9.44 15.10 23.09
C GLY A 131 -9.09 13.62 23.40
N ILE A 132 -8.59 12.87 22.42
CA ILE A 132 -8.40 11.41 22.49
C ILE A 132 -6.99 10.96 22.93
N GLN A 133 -6.18 11.86 23.49
CA GLN A 133 -4.82 11.56 23.96
C GLN A 133 -4.73 11.66 25.50
N PRO A 134 -5.43 10.81 26.26
CA PRO A 134 -5.36 10.81 27.73
C PRO A 134 -3.97 10.44 28.25
N PHE A 135 -3.20 9.66 27.48
CA PHE A 135 -1.82 9.30 27.76
C PHE A 135 -1.02 9.14 26.45
N VAL A 136 0.30 9.03 26.57
CA VAL A 136 1.23 8.68 25.48
C VAL A 136 2.14 7.57 25.98
N PHE A 137 2.27 6.48 25.23
CA PHE A 137 3.25 5.44 25.53
C PHE A 137 4.68 5.99 25.41
N LYS A 138 5.47 5.82 26.47
CA LYS A 138 6.86 6.28 26.54
C LYS A 138 7.77 5.18 27.04
N GLY A 139 9.04 5.27 26.66
CA GLY A 139 10.08 4.41 27.19
C GLY A 139 10.32 4.63 28.68
N SER A 140 11.06 3.70 29.28
CA SER A 140 11.31 3.66 30.72
C SER A 140 12.21 4.81 31.22
N ASP A 141 12.96 5.44 30.30
CA ASP A 141 13.75 6.68 30.44
C ASP A 141 12.97 7.94 29.97
N GLY A 142 11.70 7.79 29.58
CA GLY A 142 10.85 8.85 29.02
C GLY A 142 10.89 9.03 27.50
N HIS A 143 11.61 8.19 26.74
CA HIS A 143 11.77 8.37 25.29
C HIS A 143 10.49 8.15 24.45
N ASP A 144 10.48 8.75 23.25
CA ASP A 144 9.52 8.44 22.19
C ASP A 144 9.86 7.07 21.57
N ILE A 145 9.01 6.08 21.86
CA ILE A 145 9.16 4.69 21.45
C ILE A 145 9.18 4.53 19.94
N LEU A 146 8.33 5.26 19.20
CA LEU A 146 8.25 5.16 17.75
C LEU A 146 9.54 5.69 17.13
N ALA A 147 10.06 6.81 17.66
CA ALA A 147 11.36 7.34 17.24
C ALA A 147 12.52 6.38 17.51
N ASP A 148 12.61 5.74 18.69
CA ASP A 148 13.68 4.76 18.96
C ASP A 148 13.58 3.54 18.04
N LEU A 149 12.38 2.97 17.88
CA LEU A 149 12.14 1.79 17.06
C LEU A 149 12.52 2.01 15.59
N ILE A 150 12.13 3.14 14.99
CA ILE A 150 12.49 3.52 13.62
C ILE A 150 14.01 3.67 13.50
N ASN A 151 14.64 4.44 14.40
CA ASN A 151 16.09 4.62 14.38
C ASN A 151 16.87 3.30 14.51
N GLN A 152 16.40 2.38 15.36
CA GLN A 152 17.03 1.08 15.57
C GLN A 152 16.81 0.12 14.39
N ALA A 153 15.65 0.18 13.72
CA ALA A 153 15.37 -0.55 12.49
C ALA A 153 16.26 -0.08 11.33
N HIS A 154 16.31 1.22 11.09
CA HIS A 154 17.11 1.87 10.04
C HIS A 154 18.61 1.57 10.17
N ARG A 155 19.17 1.67 11.38
CA ARG A 155 20.57 1.30 11.68
C ARG A 155 20.96 -0.13 11.28
N ARG A 156 19.97 -0.98 10.98
CA ARG A 156 20.14 -2.40 10.61
C ARG A 156 19.65 -2.71 9.19
N GLY A 157 19.18 -1.71 8.45
CA GLY A 157 18.60 -1.90 7.11
C GLY A 157 17.28 -2.66 7.14
N LEU A 158 16.46 -2.43 8.19
CA LEU A 158 15.05 -2.81 8.23
C LEU A 158 14.23 -1.56 7.90
N LEU A 159 13.25 -1.69 6.99
CA LEU A 159 12.26 -0.63 6.76
C LEU A 159 11.27 -0.57 7.93
N ALA A 160 10.80 0.61 8.29
CA ALA A 160 9.75 0.84 9.28
C ALA A 160 8.54 1.49 8.62
N ILE A 161 7.43 0.76 8.57
CA ILE A 161 6.17 1.16 7.91
C ILE A 161 5.06 1.17 8.98
N PRO A 162 4.79 2.30 9.65
CA PRO A 162 3.79 2.35 10.72
C PRO A 162 2.40 1.91 10.28
N TRP A 163 1.71 1.25 11.19
CA TRP A 163 0.52 0.47 10.92
C TRP A 163 -0.71 1.03 11.66
N PHE A 164 -1.73 1.36 10.89
CA PHE A 164 -3.03 1.81 11.36
C PHE A 164 -3.98 0.61 11.49
N GLU A 165 -3.74 -0.21 12.52
CA GLU A 165 -4.42 -1.49 12.78
C GLU A 165 -5.94 -1.34 12.88
N PHE A 166 -6.42 -0.35 13.65
CA PHE A 166 -7.85 -0.20 13.91
C PHE A 166 -8.60 0.54 12.81
N GLY A 167 -7.94 1.23 11.88
CA GLY A 167 -8.61 1.98 10.81
C GLY A 167 -9.77 2.86 11.31
N PHE A 168 -11.00 2.52 10.94
CA PHE A 168 -12.23 3.18 11.41
C PHE A 168 -12.91 2.52 12.63
N MET A 169 -12.42 1.38 13.11
CA MET A 169 -12.94 0.67 14.28
C MET A 169 -12.48 1.33 15.59
N ALA A 170 -13.33 1.35 16.61
CA ALA A 170 -12.95 1.78 17.96
C ALA A 170 -13.73 1.01 19.05
N PRO A 171 -13.19 0.88 20.28
CA PRO A 171 -13.97 0.44 21.43
C PRO A 171 -15.07 1.47 21.75
N PRO A 172 -16.30 1.05 22.11
CA PRO A 172 -17.39 1.97 22.45
C PRO A 172 -17.09 2.83 23.70
N THR A 173 -16.13 2.42 24.52
CA THR A 173 -15.69 3.12 25.74
C THR A 173 -14.43 3.96 25.55
N SER A 174 -13.91 4.08 24.32
CA SER A 174 -12.75 4.94 24.03
C SER A 174 -13.15 6.41 24.03
N GLU A 175 -12.27 7.31 24.44
CA GLU A 175 -12.49 8.77 24.39
C GLU A 175 -12.88 9.23 22.98
N LEU A 176 -12.38 8.58 21.93
CA LEU A 176 -12.79 8.84 20.54
C LEU A 176 -14.29 8.60 20.31
N ALA A 177 -14.85 7.50 20.83
CA ALA A 177 -16.26 7.18 20.69
C ALA A 177 -17.16 7.99 21.64
N LEU A 178 -16.61 8.42 22.79
CA LEU A 178 -17.34 9.16 23.82
C LEU A 178 -17.40 10.68 23.53
N GLU A 179 -16.30 11.26 23.02
CA GLU A 179 -16.21 12.70 22.70
C GLU A 179 -16.77 13.04 21.31
N HIS A 180 -16.77 12.09 20.35
CA HIS A 180 -17.26 12.27 18.97
C HIS A 180 -18.35 11.25 18.60
N PRO A 181 -19.46 11.14 19.35
CA PRO A 181 -20.53 10.18 19.05
C PRO A 181 -21.20 10.42 17.69
N GLU A 182 -21.19 11.66 17.18
CA GLU A 182 -21.68 12.03 15.85
C GLU A 182 -20.80 11.54 14.70
N TRP A 183 -19.55 11.13 14.98
CA TRP A 183 -18.69 10.46 14.01
C TRP A 183 -19.04 8.98 13.83
N LEU A 184 -19.86 8.38 14.71
CA LEU A 184 -20.19 6.95 14.65
C LEU A 184 -21.26 6.65 13.61
N THR A 185 -21.11 5.51 12.90
CA THR A 185 -22.17 4.98 12.04
C THR A 185 -23.02 3.93 12.77
N GLN A 186 -24.19 3.62 12.21
CA GLN A 186 -25.14 2.65 12.75
C GLN A 186 -25.62 1.67 11.67
N LYS A 187 -26.12 0.54 12.12
CA LYS A 187 -26.87 -0.43 11.31
C LYS A 187 -28.30 0.05 11.09
N ARG A 188 -29.02 -0.68 10.23
CA ARG A 188 -30.40 -0.33 9.83
C ARG A 188 -31.45 -0.43 10.95
N ASP A 189 -31.15 -1.17 12.02
CA ASP A 189 -31.95 -1.25 13.25
C ASP A 189 -31.54 -0.20 14.32
N SER A 190 -30.70 0.77 13.92
CA SER A 190 -30.08 1.79 14.78
C SER A 190 -29.08 1.25 15.82
N SER A 191 -28.70 -0.03 15.79
CA SER A 191 -27.58 -0.52 16.61
C SER A 191 -26.24 0.04 16.09
N GLN A 192 -25.36 0.45 17.02
CA GLN A 192 -24.07 1.07 16.69
C GLN A 192 -22.87 0.13 16.84
N THR A 193 -23.07 -1.07 17.41
CA THR A 193 -21.99 -1.99 17.76
C THR A 193 -21.95 -3.26 16.90
N SER A 194 -20.78 -3.88 16.87
CA SER A 194 -20.55 -5.20 16.26
C SER A 194 -19.53 -5.98 17.10
N ILE A 195 -19.47 -7.30 16.92
CA ILE A 195 -18.50 -8.15 17.60
C ILE A 195 -17.34 -8.45 16.66
N SER A 196 -16.12 -8.14 17.12
CA SER A 196 -14.85 -8.37 16.43
C SER A 196 -13.92 -9.26 17.27
N ALA A 197 -12.70 -9.50 16.78
CA ALA A 197 -11.65 -10.14 17.58
C ALA A 197 -11.21 -9.30 18.80
N ALA A 198 -11.45 -7.98 18.78
CA ALA A 198 -11.21 -7.07 19.90
C ALA A 198 -12.37 -7.00 20.91
N GLY A 199 -13.47 -7.74 20.68
CA GLY A 199 -14.71 -7.67 21.47
C GLY A 199 -15.78 -6.81 20.82
N GLU A 200 -16.62 -6.16 21.62
CA GLU A 200 -17.61 -5.21 21.13
C GLU A 200 -16.94 -3.91 20.65
N VAL A 201 -17.27 -3.48 19.44
CA VAL A 201 -16.68 -2.32 18.77
C VAL A 201 -17.72 -1.47 18.05
N VAL A 202 -17.49 -0.16 18.02
CA VAL A 202 -18.18 0.82 17.16
C VAL A 202 -17.32 1.11 15.93
N TRP A 203 -17.91 1.76 14.93
CA TRP A 203 -17.22 2.17 13.71
C TRP A 203 -17.44 3.67 13.48
N LEU A 204 -16.34 4.40 13.24
CA LEU A 204 -16.38 5.72 12.67
C LEU A 204 -17.01 5.65 11.27
N ASN A 205 -17.76 6.67 10.90
CA ASN A 205 -18.36 6.79 9.59
C ASN A 205 -17.29 7.21 8.55
N PRO A 206 -16.86 6.33 7.63
CA PRO A 206 -15.81 6.63 6.65
C PRO A 206 -16.25 7.65 5.59
N PHE A 207 -17.55 8.00 5.55
CA PHE A 207 -18.13 8.97 4.63
C PHE A 207 -18.21 10.38 5.24
N HIS A 208 -18.01 10.52 6.55
CA HIS A 208 -18.10 11.80 7.26
C HIS A 208 -16.82 12.64 7.02
N PRO A 209 -16.91 13.93 6.62
CA PRO A 209 -15.73 14.68 6.21
C PRO A 209 -14.75 14.92 7.36
N GLU A 210 -15.25 15.07 8.59
CA GLU A 210 -14.41 15.26 9.77
C GLU A 210 -13.63 14.00 10.13
N VAL A 211 -14.24 12.81 9.98
CA VAL A 211 -13.55 11.52 10.16
C VAL A 211 -12.44 11.36 9.11
N GLN A 212 -12.74 11.67 7.84
CA GLN A 212 -11.75 11.64 6.76
C GLN A 212 -10.60 12.62 7.03
N GLN A 213 -10.90 13.85 7.43
CA GLN A 213 -9.90 14.87 7.78
C GLN A 213 -9.07 14.46 9.01
N PHE A 214 -9.69 13.88 10.04
CA PHE A 214 -9.03 13.41 11.25
C PHE A 214 -8.03 12.29 10.95
N ILE A 215 -8.46 11.21 10.28
CA ILE A 215 -7.57 10.10 9.89
C ILE A 215 -6.46 10.60 8.95
N THR A 216 -6.79 11.45 7.97
CA THR A 216 -5.77 12.07 7.10
C THR A 216 -4.75 12.87 7.89
N SER A 217 -5.19 13.61 8.92
CA SER A 217 -4.30 14.41 9.77
C SER A 217 -3.36 13.53 10.60
N LEU A 218 -3.82 12.41 11.17
CA LEU A 218 -2.97 11.45 11.89
C LEU A 218 -1.92 10.81 10.97
N VAL A 219 -2.34 10.39 9.77
CA VAL A 219 -1.45 9.78 8.77
C VAL A 219 -0.40 10.78 8.30
N VAL A 220 -0.82 12.00 7.92
CA VAL A 220 0.07 13.10 7.51
C VAL A 220 1.02 13.50 8.63
N GLU A 221 0.56 13.55 9.88
CA GLU A 221 1.41 13.81 11.05
C GLU A 221 2.49 12.73 11.19
N THR A 222 2.11 11.45 11.15
CA THR A 222 3.06 10.32 11.22
C THR A 222 4.15 10.42 10.15
N VAL A 223 3.79 10.58 8.88
CA VAL A 223 4.76 10.60 7.76
C VAL A 223 5.56 11.91 7.66
N THR A 224 5.18 12.94 8.41
CA THR A 224 5.89 14.23 8.47
C THR A 224 6.83 14.32 9.66
N GLN A 225 6.44 13.80 10.84
CA GLN A 225 7.25 13.88 12.06
C GLN A 225 8.33 12.80 12.14
N TYR A 226 8.10 11.61 11.56
CA TYR A 226 8.99 10.47 11.68
C TYR A 226 9.60 10.09 10.33
N ASP A 227 10.86 9.63 10.33
CA ASP A 227 11.51 9.12 9.12
C ASP A 227 11.03 7.70 8.78
N VAL A 228 9.78 7.58 8.34
CA VAL A 228 9.12 6.30 8.06
C VAL A 228 9.26 5.92 6.57
N ASP A 229 9.40 4.64 6.27
CA ASP A 229 9.55 4.16 4.89
C ASP A 229 8.21 4.07 4.14
N GLY A 230 7.10 4.20 4.86
CA GLY A 230 5.75 4.06 4.34
C GLY A 230 4.69 4.29 5.40
N ILE A 231 3.47 3.90 5.07
CA ILE A 231 2.35 3.75 6.00
C ILE A 231 1.52 2.52 5.60
N GLN A 232 0.96 1.79 6.56
CA GLN A 232 0.12 0.62 6.31
C GLN A 232 -1.28 0.76 6.92
N PHE A 233 -2.29 0.36 6.15
CA PHE A 233 -3.69 0.32 6.57
C PHE A 233 -4.20 -1.12 6.64
N ASP A 234 -4.95 -1.47 7.68
CA ASP A 234 -5.38 -2.85 7.93
C ASP A 234 -6.74 -3.22 7.32
N ASP A 235 -7.27 -4.40 7.65
CA ASP A 235 -8.59 -4.85 7.19
C ASP A 235 -9.76 -4.12 7.89
N HIS A 236 -9.47 -3.30 8.91
CA HIS A 236 -10.36 -2.31 9.53
C HIS A 236 -10.32 -0.91 8.87
N MET A 237 -9.48 -0.69 7.85
CA MET A 237 -9.58 0.50 6.98
C MET A 237 -10.70 0.28 5.95
N SER A 238 -11.91 0.14 6.48
CA SER A 238 -13.03 -0.56 5.86
C SER A 238 -14.33 -0.25 6.61
N LEU A 239 -15.47 -0.85 6.22
CA LEU A 239 -16.70 -0.77 7.00
C LEU A 239 -17.53 -2.06 6.87
N PRO A 240 -17.97 -2.70 7.96
CA PRO A 240 -18.79 -3.89 7.84
C PRO A 240 -20.09 -3.57 7.11
N HIS A 241 -20.46 -4.42 6.15
CA HIS A 241 -21.56 -4.17 5.22
C HIS A 241 -22.94 -3.92 5.86
N GLU A 242 -23.11 -4.23 7.15
CA GLU A 242 -24.32 -3.96 7.94
C GLU A 242 -24.50 -2.46 8.30
N PHE A 243 -23.41 -1.67 8.30
CA PHE A 243 -23.37 -0.26 8.71
C PHE A 243 -23.57 0.74 7.55
N GLY A 244 -23.52 2.04 7.83
CA GLY A 244 -23.78 3.10 6.85
C GLY A 244 -25.26 3.49 6.75
N TYR A 245 -26.07 3.14 7.77
CA TYR A 245 -27.48 3.53 7.89
C TYR A 245 -27.69 4.65 8.92
N ASP A 246 -26.65 5.43 9.21
CA ASP A 246 -26.74 6.67 9.96
C ASP A 246 -27.40 7.80 9.14
N PRO A 247 -27.94 8.84 9.79
CA PRO A 247 -28.66 9.91 9.09
C PRO A 247 -27.82 10.63 8.04
N TYR A 248 -26.52 10.83 8.29
CA TYR A 248 -25.61 11.49 7.35
C TYR A 248 -25.44 10.63 6.08
N THR A 249 -25.13 9.35 6.22
CA THR A 249 -24.92 8.45 5.08
C THR A 249 -26.20 8.25 4.28
N ILE A 250 -27.35 8.14 4.94
CA ILE A 250 -28.67 8.07 4.28
C ILE A 250 -28.94 9.34 3.47
N ALA A 251 -28.66 10.52 4.03
CA ALA A 251 -28.82 11.80 3.34
C ALA A 251 -27.91 11.90 2.12
N LEU A 252 -26.61 11.59 2.28
CA LEU A 252 -25.61 11.62 1.20
C LEU A 252 -25.97 10.67 0.05
N TYR A 253 -26.37 9.43 0.34
CA TYR A 253 -26.82 8.49 -0.69
C TYR A 253 -28.09 8.99 -1.40
N THR A 254 -29.04 9.57 -0.66
CA THR A 254 -30.29 10.09 -1.22
C THR A 254 -30.04 11.31 -2.10
N GLU A 255 -29.10 12.18 -1.72
CA GLU A 255 -28.70 13.32 -2.52
C GLU A 255 -28.05 12.88 -3.83
N GLU A 256 -27.12 11.93 -3.80
CA GLU A 256 -26.35 11.54 -4.99
C GLU A 256 -27.13 10.64 -5.95
N THR A 257 -27.86 9.65 -5.42
CA THR A 257 -28.53 8.63 -6.23
C THR A 257 -30.00 8.95 -6.53
N LYS A 258 -30.56 9.97 -5.86
CA LYS A 258 -32.01 10.30 -5.85
C LYS A 258 -32.92 9.16 -5.36
N ASN A 259 -32.35 8.15 -4.70
CA ASN A 259 -33.04 6.99 -4.14
C ASN A 259 -32.70 6.84 -2.66
N ARG A 260 -33.59 6.21 -1.87
CA ARG A 260 -33.23 5.82 -0.48
C ARG A 260 -32.32 4.59 -0.49
N PRO A 261 -31.44 4.41 0.51
CA PRO A 261 -30.62 3.21 0.62
C PRO A 261 -31.48 1.93 0.64
N PRO A 262 -31.10 0.89 -0.12
CA PRO A 262 -31.76 -0.41 -0.10
C PRO A 262 -31.90 -1.03 1.29
N SER A 263 -32.96 -1.81 1.45
CA SER A 263 -33.29 -2.50 2.69
C SER A 263 -32.31 -3.62 3.06
N ASN A 264 -31.68 -4.23 2.04
CA ASN A 264 -30.67 -5.26 2.16
C ASN A 264 -29.28 -4.62 2.29
N PRO A 265 -28.52 -4.85 3.38
CA PRO A 265 -27.15 -4.36 3.51
C PRO A 265 -26.18 -4.95 2.46
N GLN A 266 -26.55 -6.07 1.83
CA GLN A 266 -25.80 -6.73 0.75
C GLN A 266 -26.37 -6.45 -0.66
N ASP A 267 -27.20 -5.41 -0.82
CA ASP A 267 -27.59 -4.95 -2.16
C ASP A 267 -26.35 -4.49 -2.95
N GLU A 268 -26.21 -4.95 -4.20
CA GLU A 268 -24.98 -4.74 -4.98
C GLU A 268 -24.71 -3.26 -5.28
N ILE A 269 -25.75 -2.45 -5.51
CA ILE A 269 -25.63 -1.01 -5.77
C ILE A 269 -25.23 -0.29 -4.47
N TRP A 270 -25.83 -0.70 -3.35
CA TRP A 270 -25.56 -0.12 -2.03
C TRP A 270 -24.17 -0.46 -1.49
N MET A 271 -23.74 -1.71 -1.62
CA MET A 271 -22.37 -2.12 -1.31
C MET A 271 -21.38 -1.35 -2.18
N ARG A 272 -21.59 -1.34 -3.50
CA ARG A 272 -20.70 -0.69 -4.45
C ARG A 272 -20.56 0.81 -4.15
N TRP A 273 -21.66 1.53 -3.96
CA TRP A 273 -21.59 2.97 -3.67
C TRP A 273 -20.77 3.26 -2.41
N ARG A 274 -20.95 2.48 -1.32
CA ARG A 274 -20.14 2.64 -0.10
C ARG A 274 -18.67 2.29 -0.33
N ALA A 275 -18.38 1.20 -1.04
CA ALA A 275 -17.01 0.81 -1.39
C ALA A 275 -16.32 1.86 -2.29
N ASP A 276 -17.05 2.44 -3.25
CA ASP A 276 -16.58 3.54 -4.11
C ASP A 276 -16.28 4.80 -3.27
N LYS A 277 -17.04 5.08 -2.20
CA LYS A 277 -16.74 6.18 -1.25
C LYS A 277 -15.47 5.94 -0.43
N ILE A 278 -15.28 4.75 0.14
CA ILE A 278 -14.04 4.40 0.85
C ILE A 278 -12.86 4.48 -0.13
N THR A 279 -13.04 4.00 -1.37
CA THR A 279 -12.03 4.11 -2.44
C THR A 279 -11.66 5.56 -2.75
N ALA A 280 -12.64 6.47 -2.87
CA ALA A 280 -12.38 7.89 -3.09
C ALA A 280 -11.60 8.53 -1.93
N PHE A 281 -11.88 8.14 -0.68
CA PHE A 281 -11.08 8.55 0.47
C PHE A 281 -9.63 8.02 0.39
N MET A 282 -9.44 6.74 0.04
CA MET A 282 -8.10 6.16 -0.10
C MET A 282 -7.27 6.82 -1.22
N VAL A 283 -7.89 7.28 -2.30
CA VAL A 283 -7.23 8.13 -3.33
C VAL A 283 -6.69 9.42 -2.70
N GLN A 284 -7.53 10.15 -1.96
CA GLN A 284 -7.15 11.41 -1.33
C GLN A 284 -6.08 11.22 -0.26
N LEU A 285 -6.18 10.15 0.53
CA LEU A 285 -5.22 9.79 1.57
C LEU A 285 -3.85 9.45 0.98
N ASN A 286 -3.80 8.70 -0.13
CA ASN A 286 -2.57 8.46 -0.87
C ASN A 286 -1.95 9.78 -1.38
N GLN A 287 -2.74 10.65 -2.01
CA GLN A 287 -2.26 11.94 -2.49
C GLN A 287 -1.68 12.79 -1.34
N ALA A 288 -2.33 12.82 -0.19
CA ALA A 288 -1.85 13.53 1.01
C ALA A 288 -0.52 12.96 1.55
N VAL A 289 -0.37 11.63 1.59
CA VAL A 289 0.89 10.96 1.97
C VAL A 289 2.00 11.28 0.95
N LYS A 290 1.75 11.08 -0.33
CA LYS A 290 2.73 11.27 -1.41
C LYS A 290 3.16 12.74 -1.55
N ALA A 291 2.27 13.69 -1.25
CA ALA A 291 2.61 15.11 -1.19
C ALA A 291 3.59 15.47 -0.06
N ARG A 292 3.67 14.66 1.00
CA ARG A 292 4.63 14.83 2.11
C ARG A 292 5.89 14.01 1.91
N LYS A 293 5.74 12.74 1.51
CA LYS A 293 6.84 11.80 1.29
C LYS A 293 6.58 11.00 0.00
N PRO A 294 7.00 11.49 -1.17
CA PRO A 294 6.68 10.87 -2.48
C PRO A 294 7.06 9.39 -2.60
N ASN A 295 8.15 9.00 -1.93
CA ASN A 295 8.70 7.65 -1.95
C ASN A 295 8.18 6.73 -0.84
N ALA A 296 7.29 7.22 0.03
CA ALA A 296 6.67 6.41 1.08
C ALA A 296 5.84 5.28 0.46
N ILE A 297 6.04 4.05 0.94
CA ILE A 297 5.24 2.88 0.55
C ILE A 297 3.83 3.04 1.14
N PHE A 298 2.81 3.11 0.29
CA PHE A 298 1.40 3.08 0.68
C PHE A 298 0.91 1.63 0.71
N SER A 299 0.96 1.02 1.89
CA SER A 299 0.75 -0.41 2.11
C SER A 299 -0.67 -0.71 2.60
N VAL A 300 -1.23 -1.86 2.20
CA VAL A 300 -2.53 -2.33 2.70
C VAL A 300 -2.42 -3.80 3.12
N SER A 301 -2.99 -4.12 4.29
CA SER A 301 -3.02 -5.45 4.90
C SER A 301 -4.46 -5.96 5.03
N PRO A 302 -5.11 -6.41 3.94
CA PRO A 302 -6.53 -6.74 3.97
C PRO A 302 -6.77 -8.25 4.16
N ASN A 303 -8.04 -8.63 4.34
CA ASN A 303 -8.47 -10.01 4.15
C ASN A 303 -8.47 -10.41 2.65
N TYR A 304 -8.71 -11.70 2.34
CA TYR A 304 -8.86 -12.14 0.95
C TYR A 304 -10.07 -11.45 0.27
N TYR A 305 -9.97 -11.17 -1.04
CA TYR A 305 -10.81 -10.19 -1.73
C TYR A 305 -12.32 -10.36 -1.53
N ASP A 306 -12.83 -11.59 -1.73
CA ASP A 306 -14.23 -11.93 -1.49
C ASP A 306 -14.72 -11.47 -0.11
N PHE A 307 -13.92 -11.68 0.95
CA PHE A 307 -14.29 -11.30 2.31
C PHE A 307 -14.18 -9.79 2.50
N ALA A 308 -13.05 -9.22 2.10
CA ALA A 308 -12.77 -7.79 2.21
C ALA A 308 -13.86 -6.94 1.54
N TYR A 309 -14.25 -7.27 0.30
CA TYR A 309 -15.32 -6.57 -0.40
C TYR A 309 -16.72 -6.88 0.16
N LYS A 310 -17.09 -8.17 0.27
CA LYS A 310 -18.50 -8.54 0.57
C LYS A 310 -18.90 -8.28 2.01
N PHE A 311 -17.98 -8.43 2.96
CA PHE A 311 -18.28 -8.28 4.37
C PHE A 311 -17.80 -6.94 4.95
N GLN A 312 -16.74 -6.33 4.39
CA GLN A 312 -16.09 -5.12 4.89
C GLN A 312 -16.02 -3.95 3.89
N LEU A 313 -16.66 -4.04 2.71
CA LEU A 313 -16.70 -2.97 1.70
C LEU A 313 -15.31 -2.49 1.23
N GLN A 314 -14.27 -3.28 1.45
CA GLN A 314 -12.87 -2.94 1.21
C GLN A 314 -12.40 -3.45 -0.17
N ASP A 315 -12.57 -2.61 -1.19
CA ASP A 315 -12.19 -2.94 -2.58
C ASP A 315 -10.68 -2.74 -2.85
N TRP A 316 -9.82 -3.49 -2.16
CA TRP A 316 -8.38 -3.39 -2.34
C TRP A 316 -7.91 -3.73 -3.76
N LEU A 317 -8.70 -4.50 -4.52
CA LEU A 317 -8.40 -4.85 -5.91
C LEU A 317 -8.59 -3.64 -6.83
N ALA A 318 -9.65 -2.85 -6.63
CA ALA A 318 -9.80 -1.55 -7.29
C ALA A 318 -8.71 -0.56 -6.86
N TRP A 319 -8.27 -0.57 -5.60
CA TRP A 319 -7.22 0.34 -5.13
C TRP A 319 -5.86 0.05 -5.78
N MET A 320 -5.50 -1.23 -5.89
CA MET A 320 -4.34 -1.70 -6.63
C MET A 320 -4.44 -1.34 -8.12
N ARG A 321 -5.58 -1.60 -8.78
CA ARG A 321 -5.80 -1.28 -10.21
C ARG A 321 -5.74 0.21 -10.52
N GLN A 322 -6.06 1.06 -9.53
CA GLN A 322 -5.94 2.51 -9.61
C GLN A 322 -4.55 3.04 -9.21
N ASN A 323 -3.57 2.16 -8.93
CA ASN A 323 -2.21 2.52 -8.53
C ASN A 323 -2.17 3.37 -7.23
N ILE A 324 -3.08 3.10 -6.30
CA ILE A 324 -3.15 3.72 -4.95
C ILE A 324 -2.27 2.96 -3.95
N VAL A 325 -2.12 1.65 -4.16
CA VAL A 325 -1.43 0.73 -3.24
C VAL A 325 -0.09 0.31 -3.83
N ASP A 326 1.00 0.59 -3.11
CA ASP A 326 2.37 0.20 -3.47
C ASP A 326 2.75 -1.21 -2.96
N GLU A 327 2.07 -1.69 -1.92
CA GLU A 327 2.31 -2.99 -1.29
C GLU A 327 1.00 -3.61 -0.79
N LEU A 328 0.83 -4.91 -1.04
CA LEU A 328 -0.30 -5.69 -0.53
C LEU A 328 0.19 -6.83 0.39
N ILE A 329 -0.39 -6.97 1.58
CA ILE A 329 -0.07 -8.06 2.52
C ILE A 329 -1.36 -8.76 2.97
N VAL A 330 -1.80 -9.80 2.25
CA VAL A 330 -3.12 -10.39 2.51
C VAL A 330 -3.08 -11.31 3.74
N GLN A 331 -3.94 -11.05 4.72
CA GLN A 331 -3.99 -11.74 6.02
C GLN A 331 -4.65 -13.13 5.89
N ILE A 332 -3.86 -14.19 5.67
CA ILE A 332 -4.35 -15.57 5.51
C ILE A 332 -4.10 -16.39 6.78
N TYR A 333 -4.76 -15.98 7.87
CA TYR A 333 -4.72 -16.72 9.14
C TYR A 333 -5.62 -17.95 9.07
N ARG A 334 -5.07 -19.09 8.66
CA ARG A 334 -5.77 -20.39 8.59
C ARG A 334 -5.07 -21.44 9.46
N PRO A 335 -5.83 -22.29 10.17
CA PRO A 335 -5.26 -23.30 11.06
C PRO A 335 -4.70 -24.52 10.31
N ASP A 336 -5.07 -24.71 9.04
CA ASP A 336 -4.66 -25.83 8.21
C ASP A 336 -3.98 -25.36 6.91
N LEU A 337 -3.16 -26.24 6.34
CA LEU A 337 -2.41 -25.93 5.12
C LEU A 337 -3.30 -25.90 3.86
N GLN A 338 -4.37 -26.70 3.80
CA GLN A 338 -5.22 -26.81 2.61
C GLN A 338 -6.00 -25.51 2.37
N SER A 339 -6.63 -24.98 3.42
CA SER A 339 -7.34 -23.69 3.41
C SER A 339 -6.38 -22.51 3.20
N PHE A 340 -5.18 -22.56 3.79
CA PHE A 340 -4.13 -21.58 3.52
C PHE A 340 -3.76 -21.57 2.02
N VAL A 341 -3.40 -22.74 1.47
CA VAL A 341 -3.03 -22.93 0.06
C VAL A 341 -4.14 -22.50 -0.89
N SER A 342 -5.39 -22.81 -0.57
CA SER A 342 -6.56 -22.40 -1.36
C SER A 342 -6.65 -20.88 -1.47
N ASN A 343 -6.53 -20.15 -0.35
CA ASN A 343 -6.66 -18.70 -0.33
C ASN A 343 -5.47 -17.98 -1.00
N ILE A 344 -4.23 -18.43 -0.81
CA ILE A 344 -3.06 -17.82 -1.49
C ILE A 344 -3.00 -18.15 -2.99
N SER A 345 -3.80 -19.11 -3.49
CA SER A 345 -3.85 -19.47 -4.91
C SER A 345 -4.96 -18.76 -5.68
N ARG A 346 -5.72 -17.87 -5.02
CA ARG A 346 -6.80 -17.06 -5.61
C ARG A 346 -6.30 -16.16 -6.75
N ARG A 347 -7.16 -15.88 -7.74
CA ARG A 347 -6.81 -15.11 -8.94
C ARG A 347 -6.37 -13.69 -8.60
N GLU A 348 -7.01 -13.08 -7.61
CA GLU A 348 -6.75 -11.72 -7.15
C GLU A 348 -5.35 -11.59 -6.54
N ILE A 349 -4.84 -12.65 -5.89
CA ILE A 349 -3.46 -12.72 -5.39
C ILE A 349 -2.49 -12.82 -6.57
N GLN A 350 -2.78 -13.64 -7.58
CA GLN A 350 -1.94 -13.77 -8.78
C GLN A 350 -1.88 -12.46 -9.58
N GLU A 351 -2.99 -11.71 -9.63
CA GLU A 351 -3.06 -10.38 -10.26
C GLU A 351 -2.21 -9.36 -9.49
N ALA A 352 -2.32 -9.32 -8.16
CA ALA A 352 -1.48 -8.47 -7.31
C ALA A 352 0.02 -8.80 -7.46
N GLN A 353 0.37 -10.08 -7.49
CA GLN A 353 1.71 -10.56 -7.78
C GLN A 353 2.23 -10.24 -9.18
N GLN A 354 1.39 -9.78 -10.11
CA GLN A 354 1.83 -9.24 -11.40
C GLN A 354 2.06 -7.72 -11.30
N MET A 355 1.20 -6.99 -10.58
CA MET A 355 1.24 -5.53 -10.48
C MET A 355 2.20 -4.95 -9.42
N ILE A 356 2.10 -5.37 -8.15
CA ILE A 356 2.85 -4.78 -7.02
C ILE A 356 3.61 -5.83 -6.16
N PRO A 357 4.55 -5.44 -5.28
CA PRO A 357 5.00 -6.28 -4.17
C PRO A 357 3.81 -6.87 -3.40
N THR A 358 3.79 -8.19 -3.22
CA THR A 358 2.70 -8.90 -2.55
C THR A 358 3.24 -9.93 -1.58
N GLY A 359 2.76 -9.88 -0.34
CA GLY A 359 3.06 -10.83 0.71
C GLY A 359 1.81 -11.43 1.33
N ILE A 360 2.00 -12.43 2.18
CA ILE A 360 0.94 -13.08 2.97
C ILE A 360 1.21 -12.90 4.46
N GLY A 361 0.18 -12.48 5.19
CA GLY A 361 0.15 -12.49 6.65
C GLY A 361 0.04 -13.92 7.17
N VAL A 362 1.01 -14.36 7.97
CA VAL A 362 1.06 -15.69 8.60
C VAL A 362 1.00 -15.54 10.12
N MET A 363 0.03 -16.21 10.74
CA MET A 363 -0.16 -16.25 12.20
C MET A 363 0.92 -17.12 12.85
N THR A 364 1.75 -16.56 13.73
CA THR A 364 2.78 -17.31 14.47
C THR A 364 2.33 -17.79 15.85
N GLY A 365 1.20 -17.25 16.32
CA GLY A 365 0.51 -17.66 17.54
C GLY A 365 -0.22 -16.49 18.19
N LEU A 366 -1.07 -16.81 19.16
CA LEU A 366 -1.59 -15.91 20.17
C LEU A 366 -1.18 -16.45 21.55
N ARG A 367 -1.18 -15.61 22.59
CA ARG A 367 -0.78 -16.00 23.97
C ARG A 367 -1.51 -17.24 24.50
N ASN A 368 -2.76 -17.46 24.09
CA ASN A 368 -3.60 -18.62 24.45
C ASN A 368 -3.79 -19.65 23.30
N ARG A 369 -3.18 -19.43 22.13
CA ARG A 369 -3.28 -20.30 20.95
C ARG A 369 -1.95 -20.27 20.18
N PRO A 370 -0.91 -20.96 20.68
CA PRO A 370 0.39 -20.99 20.02
C PRO A 370 0.34 -21.85 18.74
N VAL A 371 1.13 -21.48 17.72
CA VAL A 371 1.22 -22.21 16.44
C VAL A 371 2.62 -22.83 16.32
N SER A 372 2.73 -24.06 15.83
CA SER A 372 4.03 -24.76 15.73
C SER A 372 4.92 -24.24 14.59
N ILE A 373 6.23 -24.35 14.76
CA ILE A 373 7.21 -23.91 13.76
C ILE A 373 7.16 -24.77 12.49
N GLN A 374 6.68 -26.02 12.62
CA GLN A 374 6.42 -26.91 11.49
C GLN A 374 5.24 -26.41 10.64
N GLN A 375 4.15 -25.95 11.27
CA GLN A 375 3.01 -25.37 10.57
C GLN A 375 3.39 -24.06 9.87
N ILE A 376 4.08 -23.16 10.56
CA ILE A 376 4.61 -21.91 9.99
C ILE A 376 5.52 -22.22 8.80
N LYS A 377 6.43 -23.19 8.92
CA LYS A 377 7.29 -23.66 7.81
C LYS A 377 6.49 -24.16 6.61
N ALA A 378 5.42 -24.92 6.83
CA ALA A 378 4.60 -25.43 5.74
C ALA A 378 3.88 -24.31 4.99
N GLN A 379 3.28 -23.35 5.71
CA GLN A 379 2.60 -22.19 5.14
C GLN A 379 3.58 -21.26 4.40
N VAL A 380 4.71 -20.92 5.02
CA VAL A 380 5.74 -20.07 4.40
C VAL A 380 6.28 -20.68 3.11
N ARG A 381 6.64 -21.99 3.12
CA ARG A 381 7.10 -22.68 1.91
C ARG A 381 6.04 -22.71 0.81
N ALA A 382 4.76 -22.87 1.16
CA ALA A 382 3.68 -22.86 0.18
C ALA A 382 3.49 -21.50 -0.50
N ALA A 383 3.74 -20.39 0.20
CA ALA A 383 3.70 -19.04 -0.34
C ALA A 383 4.99 -18.69 -1.11
N GLN A 384 6.17 -19.04 -0.58
CA GLN A 384 7.46 -18.90 -1.29
C GLN A 384 7.47 -19.66 -2.62
N ALA A 385 6.90 -20.87 -2.68
CA ALA A 385 6.73 -21.65 -3.91
C ALA A 385 5.82 -20.99 -4.97
N ARG A 386 5.11 -19.91 -4.60
CA ARG A 386 4.30 -19.06 -5.49
C ARG A 386 4.94 -17.70 -5.75
N GLY A 387 6.13 -17.41 -5.19
CA GLY A 387 6.77 -16.10 -5.28
C GLY A 387 6.12 -15.01 -4.42
N LEU A 388 5.43 -15.40 -3.34
CA LEU A 388 4.86 -14.47 -2.36
C LEU A 388 5.88 -14.16 -1.25
N GLY A 389 5.93 -12.89 -0.84
CA GLY A 389 6.59 -12.50 0.42
C GLY A 389 5.80 -12.95 1.64
N ILE A 390 6.36 -12.76 2.84
CA ILE A 390 5.74 -13.13 4.11
C ILE A 390 5.82 -11.97 5.09
N THR A 391 4.74 -11.76 5.85
CA THR A 391 4.77 -10.97 7.09
C THR A 391 4.18 -11.81 8.21
N PHE A 392 4.81 -11.80 9.38
CA PHE A 392 4.35 -12.61 10.52
C PHE A 392 3.58 -11.78 11.54
N PHE A 393 2.43 -12.31 11.96
CA PHE A 393 1.62 -11.77 13.06
C PHE A 393 1.82 -12.66 14.31
N TYR A 394 2.59 -12.26 15.31
CA TYR A 394 3.33 -10.99 15.47
C TYR A 394 4.62 -11.20 16.30
N TYR A 395 5.40 -10.15 16.52
CA TYR A 395 6.76 -10.24 17.11
C TYR A 395 6.87 -11.14 18.36
N GLU A 396 6.07 -10.93 19.42
CA GLU A 396 6.07 -11.76 20.63
C GLU A 396 5.89 -13.27 20.36
N THR A 397 5.07 -13.65 19.37
CA THR A 397 4.75 -15.06 19.08
C THR A 397 5.68 -15.67 18.04
N LEU A 398 6.68 -14.91 17.56
CA LEU A 398 7.84 -15.47 16.87
C LEU A 398 8.58 -16.44 17.81
N TRP A 399 8.91 -16.05 19.05
CA TRP A 399 9.71 -16.89 19.96
C TRP A 399 9.41 -16.83 21.46
N ASN A 400 8.72 -15.81 21.99
CA ASN A 400 8.42 -15.75 23.43
C ASN A 400 7.17 -16.59 23.80
N SER A 401 6.16 -16.58 22.94
CA SER A 401 4.90 -17.33 23.11
C SER A 401 4.73 -18.42 22.04
N ALA A 402 5.46 -19.54 22.17
CA ALA A 402 5.49 -20.64 21.19
C ALA A 402 5.52 -22.04 21.84
N PRO A 403 5.16 -23.13 21.12
CA PRO A 403 5.24 -24.50 21.65
C PRO A 403 6.68 -25.04 21.77
N GLU A 404 7.59 -24.56 20.92
CA GLU A 404 8.99 -24.99 20.91
C GLU A 404 9.88 -24.05 21.76
N PRO A 405 10.98 -24.54 22.35
CA PRO A 405 11.97 -23.70 23.02
C PRO A 405 12.52 -22.59 22.08
N PRO A 406 12.85 -21.38 22.59
CA PRO A 406 13.26 -20.25 21.76
C PRO A 406 14.41 -20.56 20.79
N SER A 407 15.40 -21.37 21.19
CA SER A 407 16.52 -21.75 20.33
C SER A 407 16.09 -22.57 19.10
N GLN A 408 15.21 -23.57 19.29
CA GLN A 408 14.63 -24.36 18.20
C GLN A 408 13.76 -23.48 17.29
N ARG A 409 13.02 -22.55 17.90
CA ARG A 409 12.12 -21.62 17.21
C ARG A 409 12.89 -20.64 16.32
N ILE A 410 13.93 -20.00 16.86
CA ILE A 410 14.87 -19.12 16.14
C ILE A 410 15.57 -19.86 15.00
N ALA A 411 16.07 -21.08 15.23
CA ALA A 411 16.64 -21.92 14.18
C ALA A 411 15.61 -22.27 13.09
N GLY A 412 14.35 -22.44 13.48
CA GLY A 412 13.21 -22.58 12.59
C GLY A 412 13.06 -21.41 11.62
N PHE A 413 12.95 -20.19 12.14
CA PHE A 413 12.87 -18.97 11.31
C PHE A 413 14.13 -18.75 10.46
N LYS A 414 15.33 -18.98 11.01
CA LYS A 414 16.60 -18.87 10.25
C LYS A 414 16.60 -19.76 8.99
N SER A 415 15.97 -20.93 9.06
CA SER A 415 15.85 -21.85 7.92
C SER A 415 14.76 -21.50 6.90
N LEU A 416 13.93 -20.48 7.14
CA LEU A 416 12.98 -19.95 6.14
C LEU A 416 13.64 -18.98 5.16
N PHE A 417 14.65 -18.25 5.65
CA PHE A 417 15.34 -17.18 4.92
C PHE A 417 16.86 -17.40 4.98
N PRO A 418 17.38 -18.41 4.26
CA PRO A 418 18.80 -18.80 4.34
C PRO A 418 19.77 -17.72 3.81
N THR A 419 19.29 -16.84 2.93
CA THR A 419 20.05 -15.73 2.33
C THR A 419 19.39 -14.38 2.63
N PRO A 420 20.15 -13.27 2.74
CA PRO A 420 19.58 -11.93 2.85
C PRO A 420 18.74 -11.55 1.61
N ALA A 421 17.62 -10.87 1.82
CA ALA A 421 16.91 -10.13 0.78
C ALA A 421 16.89 -8.64 1.17
N PHE A 422 17.47 -7.79 0.31
CA PHE A 422 17.47 -6.35 0.52
C PHE A 422 16.16 -5.74 0.05
N ARG A 423 15.69 -4.74 0.81
CA ARG A 423 14.47 -3.98 0.51
C ARG A 423 14.76 -2.50 0.73
N SER A 424 14.13 -1.64 -0.05
CA SER A 424 14.20 -0.19 0.04
C SER A 424 12.79 0.40 -0.09
N ALA A 425 12.56 1.59 0.47
CA ALA A 425 11.47 2.44 -0.03
C ALA A 425 11.63 2.65 -1.55
N ILE A 426 10.53 2.93 -2.26
CA ILE A 426 10.55 3.05 -3.72
C ILE A 426 11.41 4.26 -4.10
N GLN A 427 12.56 4.01 -4.73
CA GLN A 427 13.23 5.06 -5.47
C GLN A 427 12.46 5.24 -6.78
N SER A 428 11.73 6.36 -6.89
CA SER A 428 11.16 6.80 -8.16
C SER A 428 12.27 6.89 -9.21
N GLY A 429 12.23 6.05 -10.23
CA GLY A 429 13.11 6.17 -11.39
C GLY A 429 12.92 7.54 -12.05
N ILE A 430 14.04 8.20 -12.36
CA ILE A 430 14.09 9.47 -13.10
C ILE A 430 13.75 9.21 -14.57
#